data_AF-M3FV74-F1
#
_entry.id   AF-M3FV74-F1
#
_cell.length_a   1.000
_cell.length_b   1.000
_cell.length_c   1.000
_cell.angle_alpha   90.00
_cell.angle_beta   90.00
_cell.angle_gamma   90.00
#
_symmetry.space_group_name_H-M   'P 1'
#
loop_
_entity.id
_entity.type
_entity.pdbx_description
1 polymer ?
#
loop_
_entity_poly.entity_id
_entity_poly.type
_entity_poly.pdbx_seq_one_letter_code
_entity_poly.pdbx_strand_id
1 'polypeptide(L)'
;MLNAGYKDENGLVVSGEIIHPKWKQEGTNKKLEFQISGSAGAWTRAYIMKTYTNLPARNVIMDILNQGNLKPGRIQLGVNKIVNFSANTELGDCIRRFCNLTKSQYWFQDGQIHFDSLDPSKKNSVIFLDHSSGLIGVPEKGQDTWKVTSLFRHKFKKNMIVSVKGGGLDSECRIVSGKHKFSTLSTDCFSELEVKPI
;
A
#
# COMPACT_ATOMS: atom_id res chain seq x y z
N MET A 1 1.63 -12.61 -10.63
CA MET A 1 0.77 -12.67 -9.42
C MET A 1 1.42 -13.58 -8.40
N LEU A 2 1.38 -13.23 -7.12
CA LEU A 2 1.94 -14.01 -6.01
C LEU A 2 0.87 -14.26 -4.94
N ASN A 3 0.53 -15.53 -4.75
CA ASN A 3 -0.31 -15.98 -3.64
C ASN A 3 0.56 -16.64 -2.57
N ALA A 4 0.23 -16.43 -1.30
CA ALA A 4 0.88 -17.11 -0.18
C ALA A 4 -0.08 -17.22 1.02
N GLY A 5 0.23 -18.14 1.92
CA GLY A 5 -0.48 -18.33 3.18
C GLY A 5 -0.44 -19.76 3.67
N TYR A 6 -1.24 -20.01 4.70
CA TYR A 6 -1.38 -21.33 5.28
C TYR A 6 -2.32 -22.19 4.42
N LYS A 7 -2.28 -23.51 4.65
CA LYS A 7 -3.03 -24.50 3.88
C LYS A 7 -4.49 -24.09 3.64
N ASP A 8 -5.17 -23.68 4.71
CA ASP A 8 -6.60 -23.34 4.68
C ASP A 8 -6.85 -21.82 4.65
N GLU A 9 -5.80 -20.99 4.75
CA GLU A 9 -5.89 -19.53 4.69
C GLU A 9 -4.73 -18.94 3.87
N ASN A 10 -4.92 -18.89 2.55
CA ASN A 10 -4.01 -18.28 1.60
C ASN A 10 -4.76 -17.39 0.61
N GLY A 11 -4.02 -16.49 -0.04
CA GLY A 11 -4.60 -15.57 -1.00
C GLY A 11 -3.58 -14.64 -1.62
N LEU A 12 -4.08 -13.65 -2.35
CA LEU A 12 -3.27 -12.71 -3.12
C LEU A 12 -2.45 -11.79 -2.20
N VAL A 13 -1.13 -11.89 -2.30
CA VAL A 13 -0.19 -10.99 -1.61
C VAL A 13 0.11 -9.78 -2.48
N VAL A 14 0.47 -10.02 -3.75
CA VAL A 14 0.76 -8.96 -4.71
C VAL A 14 0.47 -9.41 -6.14
N SER A 15 -0.10 -8.51 -6.93
CA SER A 15 -0.12 -8.60 -8.39
C SER A 15 0.56 -7.39 -9.00
N GLY A 16 1.31 -7.60 -10.08
CA GLY A 16 2.13 -6.57 -10.71
C GLY A 16 3.04 -7.14 -11.78
N GLU A 17 3.97 -6.30 -12.24
CA GLU A 17 4.94 -6.63 -13.28
C GLU A 17 6.26 -7.09 -12.66
N ILE A 18 6.91 -8.05 -13.31
CA ILE A 18 8.25 -8.49 -12.92
C ILE A 18 9.25 -7.43 -13.36
N ILE A 19 10.10 -7.02 -12.43
CA ILE A 19 11.24 -6.14 -12.62
C ILE A 19 12.51 -6.79 -12.09
N HIS A 20 13.64 -6.36 -12.63
CA HIS A 20 14.98 -6.74 -12.18
C HIS A 20 15.16 -8.25 -11.91
N PRO A 21 14.88 -9.15 -12.87
CA PRO A 21 15.21 -10.55 -12.69
C PRO A 21 16.72 -10.69 -12.49
N LYS A 22 17.12 -11.34 -11.39
CA LYS A 22 18.52 -11.56 -11.04
C LYS A 22 18.79 -13.04 -10.90
N TRP A 23 19.76 -13.53 -11.67
CA TRP A 23 20.27 -14.88 -11.53
C TRP A 23 21.60 -14.83 -10.77
N LYS A 24 21.76 -15.71 -9.79
CA LYS A 24 23.00 -15.85 -9.01
C LYS A 24 23.26 -17.32 -8.73
N GLN A 25 24.51 -17.73 -8.91
CA GLN A 25 24.97 -19.04 -8.44
C GLN A 25 25.70 -18.87 -7.10
N GLU A 26 25.30 -19.65 -6.10
CA GLU A 26 25.90 -19.67 -4.77
C GLU A 26 26.30 -21.11 -4.43
N GLY A 27 27.57 -21.45 -4.70
CA GLY A 27 28.07 -22.82 -4.62
C GLY A 27 27.37 -23.73 -5.64
N THR A 28 26.74 -24.80 -5.14
CA THR A 28 25.91 -25.72 -5.94
C THR A 28 24.48 -25.20 -6.16
N ASN A 29 24.05 -24.18 -5.42
CA ASN A 29 22.70 -23.63 -5.53
C ASN A 29 22.63 -22.61 -6.67
N LYS A 30 21.58 -22.71 -7.48
CA LYS A 30 21.21 -21.69 -8.47
C LYS A 30 20.00 -20.93 -7.93
N LYS A 31 20.14 -19.63 -7.70
CA LYS A 31 19.10 -18.75 -7.19
C LYS A 31 18.63 -17.81 -8.30
N LEU A 32 17.33 -17.77 -8.52
CA LEU A 32 16.68 -16.82 -9.40
C LEU A 32 15.76 -15.94 -8.56
N GLU A 33 16.04 -14.65 -8.52
CA GLU A 33 15.28 -13.64 -7.80
C GLU A 33 14.45 -12.82 -8.79
N PHE A 34 13.17 -12.68 -8.47
CA PHE A 34 12.26 -11.79 -9.18
C PHE A 34 11.79 -10.70 -8.21
N GLN A 35 11.81 -9.45 -8.66
CA GLN A 35 11.12 -8.37 -7.96
C GLN A 35 9.81 -8.12 -8.68
N ILE A 36 8.70 -8.01 -7.95
CA ILE A 36 7.40 -7.70 -8.52
C ILE A 36 7.01 -6.34 -7.98
N SER A 37 6.69 -5.40 -8.89
CA SER A 37 6.17 -4.10 -8.51
C SER A 37 4.73 -3.95 -9.00
N GLY A 38 3.88 -3.42 -8.13
CA GLY A 38 2.50 -3.05 -8.47
C GLY A 38 2.41 -1.87 -9.46
N SER A 39 3.53 -1.24 -9.81
CA SER A 39 3.60 -0.21 -10.85
C SER A 39 5.03 -0.10 -11.35
N ALA A 40 5.38 -0.89 -12.36
CA ALA A 40 6.77 -1.15 -12.73
C ALA A 40 7.13 -0.54 -14.10
N GLY A 41 7.09 0.80 -14.18
CA GLY A 41 7.71 1.50 -15.31
C GLY A 41 7.12 2.86 -15.63
N ALA A 42 5.79 2.99 -15.62
CA ALA A 42 5.12 4.24 -16.02
C ALA A 42 5.29 5.39 -15.01
N TRP A 43 5.37 5.06 -13.72
CA TRP A 43 5.42 6.03 -12.62
C TRP A 43 6.66 6.95 -12.63
N THR A 44 7.82 6.45 -13.07
CA THR A 44 9.11 7.12 -12.84
C THR A 44 9.57 8.03 -13.99
N ARG A 45 8.88 8.05 -15.14
CA ARG A 45 9.34 8.78 -16.34
C ARG A 45 8.26 9.52 -17.12
N ALA A 46 6.98 9.37 -16.76
CA ALA A 46 5.90 10.07 -17.45
C ALA A 46 5.87 11.54 -17.03
N TYR A 47 5.81 12.45 -18.00
CA TYR A 47 5.64 13.89 -17.78
C TYR A 47 4.26 14.31 -18.30
N ILE A 48 3.50 15.04 -17.49
CA ILE A 48 2.19 15.55 -17.88
C ILE A 48 2.36 17.03 -18.27
N MET A 49 1.75 17.46 -19.38
CA MET A 49 1.81 18.84 -19.88
C MET A 49 0.40 19.40 -20.10
N LYS A 50 -0.38 19.49 -19.02
CA LYS A 50 -1.77 19.96 -19.08
C LYS A 50 -2.12 20.82 -17.87
N THR A 51 -2.93 21.85 -18.13
CA THR A 51 -3.53 22.68 -17.09
C THR A 51 -5.04 22.51 -17.13
N TYR A 52 -5.63 22.38 -15.95
CA TYR A 52 -7.05 22.18 -15.73
C TYR A 52 -7.62 23.43 -15.06
N THR A 53 -8.75 23.90 -15.57
CA THR A 53 -9.42 25.11 -15.06
C THR A 53 -10.89 24.80 -14.84
N ASN A 54 -11.40 25.14 -13.66
CA ASN A 54 -12.80 24.99 -13.28
C ASN A 54 -13.37 23.57 -13.49
N LEU A 55 -12.59 22.54 -13.15
CA LEU A 55 -13.00 21.14 -13.30
C LEU A 55 -13.17 20.43 -11.95
N PRO A 56 -14.12 19.48 -11.82
CA PRO A 56 -14.19 18.61 -10.65
C PRO A 56 -12.88 17.86 -10.44
N ALA A 57 -12.37 17.84 -9.19
CA ALA A 57 -11.12 17.17 -8.83
C ALA A 57 -11.07 15.72 -9.31
N ARG A 58 -12.19 14.97 -9.19
CA ARG A 58 -12.28 13.60 -9.69
C ARG A 58 -12.01 13.47 -11.19
N ASN A 59 -12.45 14.43 -12.00
CA ASN A 59 -12.20 14.41 -13.45
C ASN A 59 -10.72 14.71 -13.75
N VAL A 60 -10.14 15.66 -13.02
CA VAL A 60 -8.72 16.01 -13.15
C VAL A 60 -7.82 14.82 -12.85
N ILE A 61 -8.04 14.11 -11.73
CA ILE A 61 -7.21 12.95 -11.40
C ILE A 61 -7.40 11.80 -12.39
N MET A 62 -8.63 11.52 -12.83
CA MET A 62 -8.86 10.47 -13.84
C MET A 62 -8.13 10.76 -15.15
N ASP A 63 -8.10 12.01 -15.60
CA ASP A 63 -7.37 12.40 -16.81
C ASP A 63 -5.84 12.26 -16.63
N ILE A 64 -5.31 12.67 -15.47
CA ILE A 64 -3.89 12.48 -15.12
C ILE A 64 -3.52 10.99 -15.13
N LEU A 65 -4.36 10.13 -14.54
CA LEU A 65 -4.11 8.68 -14.51
C LEU A 65 -4.14 8.07 -15.91
N ASN A 66 -5.09 8.47 -16.75
CA ASN A 66 -5.17 8.01 -18.14
C ASN A 66 -3.93 8.40 -18.95
N GLN A 67 -3.48 9.66 -18.84
CA GLN A 67 -2.26 10.13 -19.51
C GLN A 67 -1.00 9.41 -19.00
N GLY A 68 -0.98 9.06 -17.71
CA GLY A 68 0.10 8.29 -17.08
C GLY A 68 0.03 6.78 -17.30
N ASN A 69 -0.96 6.28 -18.05
CA ASN A 69 -1.26 4.84 -18.20
C ASN A 69 -1.36 4.09 -16.85
N LEU A 70 -1.91 4.76 -15.83
CA LEU A 70 -2.12 4.19 -14.50
C LEU A 70 -3.56 3.71 -14.38
N LYS A 71 -3.74 2.46 -13.97
CA LYS A 71 -5.07 1.89 -13.74
C LYS A 71 -5.64 2.44 -12.42
N PRO A 72 -6.80 3.12 -12.44
CA PRO A 72 -7.44 3.60 -11.23
C PRO A 72 -8.03 2.43 -10.43
N GLY A 73 -7.78 2.42 -9.12
CA GLY A 73 -8.50 1.61 -8.16
C GLY A 73 -9.62 2.39 -7.48
N ARG A 74 -9.72 2.29 -6.15
CA ARG A 74 -10.66 3.11 -5.37
C ARG A 74 -10.21 4.56 -5.39
N ILE A 75 -11.12 5.49 -5.68
CA ILE A 75 -10.86 6.93 -5.62
C ILE A 75 -11.88 7.59 -4.70
N GLN A 76 -11.44 7.91 -3.48
CA GLN A 76 -12.19 8.69 -2.52
C GLN A 76 -11.35 9.90 -2.09
N LEU A 77 -11.58 11.06 -2.70
CA LEU A 77 -10.82 12.26 -2.34
C LEU A 77 -11.29 12.81 -0.99
N GLY A 78 -10.35 13.35 -0.18
CA GLY A 78 -10.69 13.98 1.10
C GLY A 78 -11.54 15.24 0.92
N VAL A 79 -11.19 16.07 -0.07
CA VAL A 79 -11.96 17.23 -0.50
C VAL A 79 -12.25 17.10 -1.99
N ASN A 80 -13.48 16.73 -2.33
CA ASN A 80 -13.95 16.69 -3.71
C ASN A 80 -14.59 18.02 -4.09
N LYS A 81 -13.79 18.92 -4.67
CA LYS A 81 -14.22 20.25 -5.10
C LYS A 81 -13.84 20.53 -6.56
N ILE A 82 -14.35 21.63 -7.08
CA ILE A 82 -13.86 22.20 -8.33
C ILE A 82 -12.45 22.77 -8.08
N VAL A 83 -11.51 22.50 -8.99
CA VAL A 83 -10.10 22.89 -8.85
C VAL A 83 -9.55 23.53 -10.12
N ASN A 84 -8.58 24.41 -9.92
CA ASN A 84 -7.62 24.82 -10.92
C ASN A 84 -6.29 24.13 -10.60
N PHE A 85 -5.72 23.39 -11.54
CA PHE A 85 -4.53 22.58 -11.28
C PHE A 85 -3.62 22.54 -12.50
N SER A 86 -2.33 22.82 -12.31
CA SER A 86 -1.32 22.68 -13.36
C SER A 86 -0.52 21.41 -13.14
N ALA A 87 -0.68 20.46 -14.06
CA ALA A 87 -0.01 19.18 -14.07
C ALA A 87 1.30 19.20 -14.87
N ASN A 88 1.87 20.38 -15.17
CA ASN A 88 3.12 20.54 -15.93
C ASN A 88 4.36 20.08 -15.11
N THR A 89 4.47 18.77 -14.87
CA THR A 89 5.52 18.15 -14.06
C THR A 89 5.52 16.63 -14.26
N GLU A 90 6.46 15.94 -13.63
CA GLU A 90 6.51 14.47 -13.60
C GLU A 90 5.25 13.90 -12.92
N LEU A 91 4.77 12.76 -13.41
CA LEU A 91 3.52 12.13 -12.97
C LEU A 91 3.47 11.91 -11.45
N GLY A 92 4.57 11.46 -10.85
CA GLY A 92 4.66 11.26 -9.40
C GLY A 92 4.47 12.57 -8.62
N ASP A 93 5.11 13.65 -9.06
CA ASP A 93 4.99 14.97 -8.44
C ASP A 93 3.62 15.61 -8.68
N CYS A 94 3.05 15.39 -9.87
CA CYS A 94 1.71 15.79 -10.23
C CYS A 94 0.69 15.17 -9.25
N ILE A 95 0.74 13.85 -9.08
CA ILE A 95 -0.17 13.11 -8.19
C ILE A 95 0.03 13.51 -6.72
N ARG A 96 1.28 13.71 -6.28
CA ARG A 96 1.60 14.20 -4.93
C ARG A 96 1.00 15.58 -4.67
N ARG A 97 1.20 16.53 -5.58
CA ARG A 97 0.63 17.89 -5.48
C ARG A 97 -0.89 17.87 -5.50
N PHE A 98 -1.48 17.04 -6.35
CA PHE A 98 -2.93 16.87 -6.42
C PHE A 98 -3.51 16.29 -5.11
N CYS A 99 -2.86 15.29 -4.52
CA CYS A 99 -3.24 14.72 -3.24
C CYS A 99 -3.18 15.77 -2.11
N ASN A 100 -2.12 16.58 -2.06
CA ASN A 100 -2.01 17.67 -1.09
C ASN A 100 -3.13 18.70 -1.23
N LEU A 101 -3.50 19.06 -2.47
CA LEU A 101 -4.60 19.98 -2.76
C LEU A 101 -5.96 19.45 -2.29
N THR A 102 -6.17 18.14 -2.42
CA THR A 102 -7.44 17.46 -2.11
C THR A 102 -7.46 16.82 -0.73
N LYS A 103 -6.41 17.00 0.09
CA LYS A 103 -6.24 16.36 1.41
C LYS A 103 -6.41 14.84 1.34
N SER A 104 -5.82 14.25 0.30
CA SER A 104 -5.87 12.83 0.01
C SER A 104 -4.48 12.19 0.18
N GLN A 105 -4.45 10.88 0.32
CA GLN A 105 -3.28 10.02 0.21
C GLN A 105 -3.47 9.05 -0.96
N TYR A 106 -2.37 8.45 -1.41
CA TYR A 106 -2.41 7.43 -2.45
C TYR A 106 -1.49 6.24 -2.12
N TRP A 107 -1.80 5.10 -2.71
CA TRP A 107 -0.94 3.92 -2.69
C TRP A 107 -1.20 3.02 -3.89
N PHE A 108 -0.23 2.19 -4.20
CA PHE A 108 -0.38 1.13 -5.21
C PHE A 108 -0.83 -0.16 -4.55
N GLN A 109 -1.77 -0.84 -5.17
CA GLN A 109 -2.22 -2.16 -4.77
C GLN A 109 -2.75 -2.90 -6.00
N ASP A 110 -2.23 -4.11 -6.22
CA ASP A 110 -2.67 -5.04 -7.27
C ASP A 110 -2.69 -4.44 -8.68
N GLY A 111 -1.63 -3.70 -9.04
CA GLY A 111 -1.51 -3.07 -10.36
C GLY A 111 -2.30 -1.77 -10.53
N GLN A 112 -2.95 -1.29 -9.47
CA GLN A 112 -3.82 -0.11 -9.50
C GLN A 112 -3.34 0.94 -8.48
N ILE A 113 -3.57 2.20 -8.79
CA ILE A 113 -3.38 3.30 -7.84
C ILE A 113 -4.72 3.65 -7.17
N HIS A 114 -4.69 3.67 -5.85
CA HIS A 114 -5.83 4.00 -5.00
C HIS A 114 -5.62 5.35 -4.35
N PHE A 115 -6.72 6.06 -4.11
CA PHE A 115 -6.77 7.35 -3.45
C PHE A 115 -7.81 7.29 -2.33
N ASP A 116 -7.44 7.81 -1.17
CA ASP A 116 -8.36 7.97 -0.05
C ASP A 116 -8.11 9.29 0.68
N SER A 117 -9.06 9.72 1.51
CA SER A 117 -8.84 10.84 2.43
C SER A 117 -7.61 10.56 3.31
N LEU A 118 -6.88 11.62 3.69
CA LEU A 118 -5.87 11.52 4.75
C LEU A 118 -6.51 11.12 6.08
N ASP A 119 -7.78 11.49 6.27
CA ASP A 119 -8.60 11.12 7.41
C ASP A 119 -9.94 10.53 6.93
N PRO A 120 -9.96 9.24 6.56
CA PRO A 120 -11.17 8.56 6.09
C PRO A 120 -12.08 8.23 7.28
N SER A 121 -13.34 8.67 7.20
CA SER A 121 -14.37 8.43 8.22
C SER A 121 -14.89 6.98 8.26
N LYS A 122 -14.61 6.18 7.23
CA LYS A 122 -15.06 4.78 7.15
C LYS A 122 -13.98 3.83 7.69
N LYS A 123 -14.37 3.03 8.68
CA LYS A 123 -13.62 1.87 9.16
C LYS A 123 -13.68 0.78 8.08
N ASN A 124 -12.62 0.62 7.29
CA ASN A 124 -12.45 -0.59 6.48
C ASN A 124 -12.33 -1.81 7.44
N SER A 125 -12.50 -3.02 6.91
CA SER A 125 -12.50 -4.30 7.65
C SER A 125 -11.49 -4.35 8.81
N VAL A 126 -11.99 -4.70 10.01
CA VAL A 126 -11.19 -4.82 11.23
C VAL A 126 -10.64 -6.23 11.33
N ILE A 127 -9.31 -6.37 11.35
CA ILE A 127 -8.63 -7.61 11.73
C ILE A 127 -8.21 -7.49 13.20
N PHE A 128 -8.60 -8.44 14.04
CA PHE A 128 -8.19 -8.48 15.45
C PHE A 128 -6.80 -9.10 15.62
N LEU A 129 -5.95 -8.43 16.41
CA LEU A 129 -4.60 -8.84 16.74
C LEU A 129 -4.36 -8.75 18.25
N ASP A 130 -4.36 -9.91 18.89
CA ASP A 130 -3.91 -10.15 20.24
C ASP A 130 -3.08 -11.45 20.28
N HIS A 131 -2.60 -11.83 21.47
CA HIS A 131 -1.78 -13.03 21.66
C HIS A 131 -2.48 -14.34 21.23
N SER A 132 -3.82 -14.38 21.22
CA SER A 132 -4.59 -15.54 20.77
C SER A 132 -4.88 -15.51 19.26
N SER A 133 -4.92 -14.32 18.66
CA SER A 133 -5.29 -14.10 17.27
C SER A 133 -4.09 -13.80 16.35
N GLY A 134 -2.87 -14.12 16.80
CA GLY A 134 -1.68 -14.13 15.95
C GLY A 134 -0.78 -12.90 16.06
N LEU A 135 -0.93 -12.05 17.09
CA LEU A 135 0.10 -11.10 17.49
C LEU A 135 1.31 -11.88 18.03
N ILE A 136 2.48 -11.68 17.43
CA ILE A 136 3.73 -12.33 17.87
C ILE A 136 4.74 -11.25 18.24
N GLY A 137 5.26 -11.30 19.45
CA GLY A 137 6.04 -10.20 20.02
C GLY A 137 5.18 -9.15 20.70
N VAL A 138 5.82 -8.07 21.12
CA VAL A 138 5.21 -6.98 21.88
C VAL A 138 5.20 -5.74 20.98
N PRO A 139 4.05 -5.07 20.78
CA PRO A 139 4.00 -3.82 20.03
C PRO A 139 5.00 -2.79 20.55
N GLU A 140 5.77 -2.18 19.64
CA GLU A 140 6.83 -1.22 19.96
C GLU A 140 6.38 0.19 19.58
N LYS A 141 6.40 1.12 20.53
CA LYS A 141 5.98 2.52 20.31
C LYS A 141 7.10 3.32 19.63
N GLY A 142 6.80 3.87 18.45
CA GLY A 142 7.63 4.88 17.76
C GLY A 142 7.20 6.32 18.08
N GLN A 143 7.58 7.27 17.22
CA GLN A 143 7.17 8.68 17.37
C GLN A 143 5.67 8.86 17.09
N ASP A 144 5.23 8.48 15.89
CA ASP A 144 3.84 8.64 15.41
C ASP A 144 3.13 7.32 15.07
N THR A 145 3.87 6.21 15.09
CA THR A 145 3.41 4.87 14.73
C THR A 145 3.84 3.84 15.77
N TRP A 146 3.24 2.66 15.69
CA TRP A 146 3.62 1.47 16.43
C TRP A 146 4.06 0.40 15.46
N LYS A 147 5.17 -0.26 15.78
CA LYS A 147 5.60 -1.45 15.08
C LYS A 147 4.94 -2.67 15.71
N VAL A 148 4.27 -3.47 14.88
CA VAL A 148 3.50 -4.63 15.29
C VAL A 148 3.94 -5.83 14.46
N THR A 149 4.34 -6.91 15.12
CA THR A 149 4.68 -8.17 14.44
C THR A 149 3.56 -9.18 14.67
N SER A 150 3.20 -9.90 13.62
CA SER A 150 2.11 -10.88 13.65
C SER A 150 2.47 -12.11 12.81
N LEU A 151 1.74 -13.20 13.01
CA LEU A 151 1.74 -14.31 12.06
C LEU A 151 1.43 -13.80 10.65
N PHE A 152 1.93 -14.52 9.65
CA PHE A 152 1.71 -14.12 8.26
C PHE A 152 0.21 -14.03 7.95
N ARG A 153 -0.27 -12.90 7.40
CA ARG A 153 -1.62 -12.79 6.84
C ARG A 153 -1.59 -12.03 5.53
N HIS A 154 -1.92 -12.71 4.44
CA HIS A 154 -1.99 -12.12 3.09
C HIS A 154 -2.99 -10.96 2.99
N LYS A 155 -3.97 -10.91 3.90
CA LYS A 155 -5.02 -9.89 3.98
C LYS A 155 -4.51 -8.54 4.45
N PHE A 156 -3.37 -8.43 5.13
CA PHE A 156 -2.89 -7.11 5.55
C PHE A 156 -2.48 -6.29 4.34
N LYS A 157 -3.14 -5.13 4.16
CA LYS A 157 -2.82 -4.15 3.13
C LYS A 157 -2.74 -2.77 3.77
N LYS A 158 -2.02 -1.86 3.11
CA LYS A 158 -1.97 -0.46 3.51
C LYS A 158 -3.39 0.13 3.59
N ASN A 159 -3.59 1.05 4.52
CA ASN A 159 -4.86 1.75 4.78
C ASN A 159 -6.01 0.84 5.31
N MET A 160 -5.74 -0.42 5.66
CA MET A 160 -6.67 -1.26 6.42
C MET A 160 -6.64 -0.94 7.92
N ILE A 161 -7.75 -1.23 8.60
CA ILE A 161 -7.88 -1.08 10.05
C ILE A 161 -7.62 -2.41 10.74
N VAL A 162 -6.82 -2.38 11.80
CA VAL A 162 -6.55 -3.53 12.65
C VAL A 162 -6.80 -3.14 14.10
N SER A 163 -7.46 -4.00 14.86
CA SER A 163 -7.61 -3.81 16.31
C SER A 163 -6.43 -4.49 16.97
N VAL A 164 -5.55 -3.73 17.62
CA VAL A 164 -4.35 -4.28 18.26
C VAL A 164 -4.50 -4.20 19.76
N LYS A 165 -4.29 -5.33 20.44
CA LYS A 165 -4.29 -5.44 21.89
C LYS A 165 -3.05 -6.19 22.38
N GLY A 166 -2.09 -5.47 22.95
CA GLY A 166 -0.86 -6.01 23.52
C GLY A 166 0.20 -4.93 23.74
N GLY A 167 1.15 -5.16 24.65
CA GLY A 167 2.30 -4.26 24.85
C GLY A 167 1.97 -2.80 25.19
N GLY A 168 0.80 -2.55 25.80
CA GLY A 168 0.34 -1.19 26.12
C GLY A 168 -0.42 -0.48 24.99
N LEU A 169 -0.63 -1.14 23.85
CA LEU A 169 -1.51 -0.71 22.78
C LEU A 169 -2.85 -1.46 22.89
N ASP A 170 -3.96 -0.73 23.02
CA ASP A 170 -5.33 -1.28 22.99
C ASP A 170 -6.21 -0.29 22.19
N SER A 171 -6.11 -0.37 20.86
CA SER A 171 -6.80 0.56 19.96
C SER A 171 -7.02 0.00 18.57
N GLU A 172 -7.94 0.61 17.83
CA GLU A 172 -7.99 0.48 16.37
C GLU A 172 -6.84 1.29 15.77
N CYS A 173 -6.10 0.67 14.85
CA CYS A 173 -4.96 1.27 14.19
C CYS A 173 -5.07 1.12 12.68
N ARG A 174 -4.62 2.11 11.94
CA ARG A 174 -4.48 2.08 10.48
C ARG A 174 -3.10 1.56 10.09
N ILE A 175 -3.03 0.57 9.22
CA ILE A 175 -1.75 0.13 8.64
C ILE A 175 -1.22 1.21 7.71
N VAL A 176 -0.03 1.76 8.02
CA VAL A 176 0.62 2.79 7.18
C VAL A 176 1.63 2.17 6.22
N SER A 177 2.30 1.10 6.64
CA SER A 177 3.22 0.31 5.83
C SER A 177 3.39 -1.07 6.46
N GLY A 178 4.03 -1.98 5.74
CA GLY A 178 4.33 -3.29 6.28
C GLY A 178 5.14 -4.15 5.32
N LYS A 179 5.63 -5.26 5.85
CA LYS A 179 6.41 -6.25 5.14
C LYS A 179 5.91 -7.63 5.52
N HIS A 180 5.73 -8.48 4.52
CA HIS A 180 5.52 -9.90 4.73
C HIS A 180 6.81 -10.66 4.48
N LYS A 181 7.10 -11.63 5.35
CA LYS A 181 8.09 -12.66 5.10
C LYS A 181 7.38 -14.00 5.12
N PHE A 182 7.56 -14.77 4.07
CA PHE A 182 7.01 -16.12 3.95
C PHE A 182 8.05 -17.01 3.28
N SER A 183 8.29 -18.17 3.87
CA SER A 183 9.26 -19.15 3.38
C SER A 183 8.67 -20.54 3.57
N THR A 184 8.74 -21.38 2.53
CA THR A 184 8.44 -22.81 2.64
C THR A 184 9.66 -23.64 3.02
N LEU A 185 10.85 -23.00 3.07
CA LEU A 185 12.13 -23.64 3.38
C LEU A 185 12.66 -23.28 4.77
N SER A 186 12.02 -22.33 5.45
CA SER A 186 12.33 -21.92 6.83
C SER A 186 11.04 -21.64 7.59
N THR A 187 11.14 -21.44 8.90
CA THR A 187 10.01 -21.10 9.78
C THR A 187 9.61 -19.62 9.73
N ASP A 188 10.23 -18.83 8.84
CA ASP A 188 10.02 -17.39 8.71
C ASP A 188 8.70 -17.06 7.99
N CYS A 189 7.60 -17.08 8.74
CA CYS A 189 6.25 -16.77 8.25
C CYS A 189 5.58 -15.72 9.14
N PHE A 190 5.82 -14.45 8.86
CA PHE A 190 5.31 -13.33 9.66
C PHE A 190 5.00 -12.07 8.83
N SER A 191 4.28 -11.15 9.46
CA SER A 191 4.03 -9.80 8.95
C SER A 191 4.51 -8.77 9.96
N GLU A 192 5.36 -7.86 9.53
CA GLU A 192 5.73 -6.65 10.27
C GLU A 192 4.89 -5.49 9.74
N LEU A 193 4.19 -4.80 10.63
CA LEU A 193 3.29 -3.71 10.30
C LEU A 193 3.74 -2.46 11.05
N GLU A 194 3.75 -1.34 10.36
CA GLU A 194 3.71 -0.02 11.01
C GLU A 194 2.25 0.41 11.03
N VAL A 195 1.75 0.74 12.22
CA VAL A 195 0.34 1.11 12.43
C VAL A 195 0.21 2.43 13.17
N LYS A 196 -0.81 3.22 12.83
CA LYS A 196 -1.11 4.48 13.50
C LYS A 196 -2.46 4.38 14.22
N PRO A 197 -2.55 4.63 15.54
CA PRO A 197 -3.82 4.68 16.26
C PRO A 197 -4.77 5.72 15.64
N ILE A 198 -6.07 5.44 15.70
CA ILE A 198 -7.15 6.27 15.12
C ILE A 198 -8.02 6.82 16.23
#